data_AF-A0A5R2MWU4-F1
#
_entry.id   AF-A0A5R2MWU4-F1
#
_cell.length_a   1.000
_cell.length_b   1.000
_cell.length_c   1.000
_cell.angle_alpha   90.00
_cell.angle_beta   90.00
_cell.angle_gamma   90.00
#
_symmetry.space_group_name_H-M   'P 1'
#
loop_
_entity.id
_entity.type
_entity.pdbx_description
1 polymer ?
#
loop_
_entity_poly.entity_id
_entity_poly.type
_entity_poly.pdbx_seq_one_letter_code
_entity_poly.pdbx_strand_id
1 'polypeptide(L)'
;MEIDETADHLVRLAKEREKNGARVLNPPRAAYARFAARFPYPETVDQSAAIAAVLEDLSSGKAMNRLVCGDVGFGKTEVALRAAAVVALNGGQVAVAAPTTVLARQHF
;
A
#
# COMPACT_ATOMS: atom_id res chain seq x y z
N MET A 1 24.71 13.09 -16.77
CA MET A 1 24.51 14.27 -15.91
C MET A 1 23.13 14.21 -15.25
N GLU A 2 22.03 14.41 -15.97
CA GLU A 2 20.67 14.41 -15.35
C GLU A 2 20.21 13.04 -14.80
N ILE A 3 20.59 11.93 -15.46
CA ILE A 3 20.28 10.57 -14.99
C ILE A 3 21.07 10.23 -13.72
N ASP A 4 22.36 10.56 -13.67
CA ASP A 4 23.25 10.25 -12.55
C ASP A 4 22.80 11.00 -11.28
N GLU A 5 22.46 12.29 -11.43
CA GLU A 5 21.94 13.11 -10.34
C GLU A 5 20.61 12.58 -9.81
N THR A 6 19.71 12.15 -10.70
CA THR A 6 18.42 11.56 -10.31
C THR A 6 18.62 10.23 -9.57
N ALA A 7 19.51 9.37 -10.05
CA ALA A 7 19.82 8.10 -9.42
C ALA A 7 20.40 8.29 -8.01
N ASP A 8 21.37 9.20 -7.87
CA ASP A 8 21.97 9.54 -6.57
C ASP A 8 20.93 10.06 -5.59
N HIS A 9 20.01 10.90 -6.06
CA HIS A 9 18.93 11.43 -5.24
C HIS A 9 17.98 10.32 -4.75
N LEU A 10 17.54 9.41 -5.63
CA LEU A 10 16.68 8.29 -5.25
C LEU A 10 17.34 7.36 -4.23
N VAL A 11 18.65 7.07 -4.40
CA VAL A 11 19.41 6.25 -3.46
C VAL A 11 19.51 6.92 -2.09
N ARG A 12 19.75 8.23 -2.04
CA ARG A 12 19.78 8.99 -0.77
C ARG A 12 18.43 8.92 -0.06
N LEU A 13 17.34 9.19 -0.77
CA LEU A 13 15.98 9.11 -0.21
C LEU A 13 15.63 7.71 0.31
N ALA A 14 16.05 6.66 -0.39
CA ALA A 14 15.84 5.28 0.08
C ALA A 14 16.58 5.01 1.39
N LYS A 15 17.86 5.40 1.49
CA LYS A 15 18.68 5.25 2.70
C LYS A 15 18.14 6.04 3.89
N GLU A 16 17.63 7.24 3.66
CA GLU A 16 17.00 8.04 4.71
C GLU A 16 15.74 7.39 5.26
N ARG A 17 14.90 6.81 4.39
CA ARG A 17 13.72 6.06 4.80
C ARG A 17 14.06 4.83 5.62
N GLU A 18 15.09 4.08 5.26
CA GLU A 18 15.51 2.88 5.99
C GLU A 18 15.98 3.17 7.42
N LYS A 19 16.59 4.34 7.64
CA LYS A 19 17.03 4.78 8.99
C LYS A 19 15.87 5.13 9.89
N ASN A 20 14.74 5.52 9.32
CA ASN A 20 13.55 5.93 10.05
C ASN A 20 12.62 4.71 10.22
N GLY A 21 12.55 4.19 11.44
CA GLY A 21 11.56 3.16 11.79
C GLY A 21 10.13 3.64 11.54
N ALA A 22 9.24 2.71 11.24
CA ALA A 22 7.81 2.97 11.13
C ALA A 22 7.05 2.18 12.20
N ARG A 23 5.84 2.67 12.53
CA ARG A 23 4.92 1.95 13.40
C ARG A 23 4.57 0.60 12.76
N VAL A 24 4.72 -0.49 13.50
CA VAL A 24 4.26 -1.82 13.11
C VAL A 24 2.73 -1.86 13.14
N LEU A 25 2.11 -2.28 12.04
CA LEU A 25 0.66 -2.36 11.90
C LEU A 25 0.21 -3.81 11.73
N ASN A 26 -0.38 -4.37 12.80
CA ASN A 26 -0.87 -5.75 12.84
C ASN A 26 -2.35 -5.74 13.23
N PRO A 27 -3.28 -5.74 12.26
CA PRO A 27 -4.70 -5.61 12.56
C PRO A 27 -5.24 -6.92 13.16
N PRO A 28 -6.28 -6.87 14.01
CA PRO A 28 -6.93 -8.06 14.51
C PRO A 28 -7.41 -8.96 13.35
N ARG A 29 -6.93 -10.21 13.29
CA ARG A 29 -7.16 -11.14 12.17
C ARG A 29 -8.64 -11.26 11.79
N ALA A 30 -9.52 -11.36 12.79
CA ALA A 30 -10.95 -11.46 12.55
C ALA A 30 -11.56 -10.19 11.93
N ALA A 31 -11.10 -9.01 12.34
CA ALA A 31 -11.57 -7.74 11.78
C ALA A 31 -11.10 -7.57 10.33
N TYR A 32 -9.83 -7.88 10.06
CA TYR A 32 -9.29 -7.86 8.70
C TYR A 32 -9.99 -8.87 7.79
N ALA A 33 -10.20 -10.11 8.25
CA ALA A 33 -10.90 -11.14 7.47
C ALA A 33 -12.34 -10.71 7.12
N ARG A 34 -13.07 -10.08 8.06
CA ARG A 34 -14.40 -9.52 7.79
C ARG A 34 -14.38 -8.39 6.76
N PHE A 35 -13.33 -7.58 6.74
CA PHE A 35 -13.16 -6.54 5.73
C PHE A 35 -12.91 -7.17 4.36
N ALA A 36 -11.93 -8.08 4.27
CA ALA A 36 -11.57 -8.76 3.02
C ALA A 36 -12.75 -9.56 2.41
N ALA A 37 -13.59 -10.17 3.25
CA ALA A 37 -14.78 -10.90 2.81
C ALA A 37 -15.86 -10.03 2.14
N ARG A 38 -15.77 -8.70 2.19
CA ARG A 38 -16.68 -7.79 1.48
C ARG A 38 -16.36 -7.67 0.00
N PHE A 39 -15.16 -8.07 -0.42
CA PHE A 39 -14.78 -8.11 -1.82
C PHE A 39 -15.32 -9.42 -2.45
N PRO A 40 -16.30 -9.36 -3.37
CA PRO A 40 -17.05 -10.54 -3.80
C PRO A 40 -16.35 -11.32 -4.92
N TYR A 41 -15.12 -10.95 -5.28
CA TYR A 41 -14.37 -11.56 -6.37
C TYR A 41 -13.20 -12.37 -5.82
N PRO A 42 -12.91 -13.54 -6.41
CA PRO A 42 -11.69 -14.26 -6.07
C PRO A 42 -10.47 -13.45 -6.49
N GLU A 43 -9.46 -13.44 -5.62
CA GLU A 43 -8.18 -12.80 -5.92
C GLU A 43 -7.42 -13.62 -6.96
N THR A 44 -6.74 -12.94 -7.89
CA THR A 44 -5.75 -13.60 -8.75
C THR A 44 -4.48 -13.92 -7.95
N VAL A 45 -3.60 -14.76 -8.51
CA VAL A 45 -2.29 -15.07 -7.89
C VAL A 45 -1.47 -13.79 -7.68
N ASP A 46 -1.42 -12.91 -8.68
CA ASP A 46 -0.67 -11.66 -8.61
C ASP A 46 -1.28 -10.67 -7.59
N GLN A 47 -2.61 -10.60 -7.51
CA GLN A 47 -3.29 -9.80 -6.49
C GLN A 47 -2.98 -10.31 -5.09
N SER A 48 -3.08 -11.64 -4.87
CA SER A 48 -2.79 -12.28 -3.59
C SER A 48 -1.34 -12.00 -3.16
N ALA A 49 -0.39 -12.11 -4.08
CA ALA A 49 1.01 -11.80 -3.85
C ALA A 49 1.23 -10.31 -3.51
N ALA A 50 0.59 -9.39 -4.25
CA ALA A 50 0.66 -7.96 -3.97
C ALA A 50 0.09 -7.60 -2.60
N ILE A 51 -1.04 -8.21 -2.23
CA ILE A 51 -1.67 -8.03 -0.91
C ILE A 51 -0.74 -8.55 0.18
N ALA A 52 -0.22 -9.77 0.06
CA ALA A 52 0.69 -10.35 1.03
C ALA A 52 1.94 -9.49 1.24
N ALA A 53 2.54 -9.00 0.16
CA ALA A 53 3.72 -8.15 0.22
C ALA A 53 3.44 -6.79 0.89
N VAL A 54 2.27 -6.19 0.67
CA VAL A 54 1.84 -4.98 1.38
C VAL A 54 1.63 -5.25 2.87
N LEU A 55 1.01 -6.37 3.24
CA LEU A 55 0.82 -6.72 4.64
C LEU A 55 2.15 -6.96 5.37
N GLU A 56 3.09 -7.63 4.70
CA GLU A 56 4.43 -7.84 5.20
C GLU A 56 5.14 -6.50 5.45
N ASP A 57 5.15 -5.60 4.46
CA ASP A 57 5.78 -4.29 4.59
C ASP A 57 5.21 -3.49 5.77
N LEU A 58 3.88 -3.44 5.91
CA LEU A 58 3.19 -2.72 7.00
C LEU A 58 3.48 -3.31 8.39
N SER A 59 3.79 -4.61 8.46
CA SER A 59 4.14 -5.30 9.71
C SER A 59 5.65 -5.27 10.03
N SER A 60 6.50 -4.88 9.08
CA SER A 60 7.96 -5.01 9.15
C SER A 60 8.66 -4.06 10.13
N GLY A 61 7.98 -2.99 10.56
CA GLY A 61 8.58 -1.89 11.32
C GLY A 61 9.47 -0.96 10.49
N LYS A 62 9.56 -1.17 9.18
CA LYS A 62 10.20 -0.26 8.22
C LYS A 62 9.15 0.55 7.48
N ALA A 63 9.50 1.78 7.09
CA ALA A 63 8.60 2.61 6.29
C ALA A 63 8.36 1.97 4.91
N MET A 64 7.13 1.53 4.65
CA MET A 64 6.73 0.97 3.36
C MET A 64 6.86 2.03 2.25
N ASN A 65 7.55 1.67 1.15
CA ASN A 65 7.63 2.47 -0.07
C ASN A 65 7.48 1.55 -1.30
N ARG A 66 6.26 1.04 -1.52
CA ARG A 66 5.95 0.05 -2.54
C ARG A 66 5.24 0.67 -3.74
N LEU A 67 5.67 0.26 -4.94
CA LEU A 67 4.96 0.50 -6.20
C LEU A 67 4.24 -0.78 -6.62
N VAL A 68 2.92 -0.69 -6.83
CA VAL A 68 2.10 -1.78 -7.38
C VAL A 68 1.74 -1.44 -8.82
N CYS A 69 2.33 -2.16 -9.78
CA CYS A 69 2.07 -2.00 -11.21
C CYS A 69 1.10 -3.07 -11.71
N GLY A 70 0.25 -2.72 -12.66
CA GLY A 70 -0.67 -3.65 -13.33
C GLY A 70 -1.64 -2.89 -14.21
N ASP A 71 -2.29 -3.58 -15.15
CA ASP A 71 -3.19 -2.94 -16.11
C ASP A 71 -4.50 -2.46 -15.45
N VAL A 72 -5.26 -1.65 -16.19
CA VAL A 72 -6.60 -1.23 -15.76
C VAL A 72 -7.47 -2.47 -15.56
N GLY A 73 -8.20 -2.52 -14.44
CA GLY A 73 -9.05 -3.68 -14.10
C GLY A 73 -8.37 -4.78 -13.29
N PHE A 74 -7.05 -4.75 -13.07
CA PHE A 74 -6.31 -5.78 -12.31
C PHE A 74 -6.48 -5.68 -10.77
N GLY A 75 -7.47 -4.94 -10.27
CA GLY A 75 -7.77 -4.89 -8.84
C GLY A 75 -6.75 -4.16 -7.96
N LYS A 76 -5.92 -3.26 -8.51
CA LYS A 76 -4.98 -2.43 -7.72
C LYS A 76 -5.67 -1.66 -6.59
N THR A 77 -6.90 -1.22 -6.82
CA THR A 77 -7.71 -0.53 -5.81
C THR A 77 -7.98 -1.44 -4.60
N GLU A 78 -8.21 -2.74 -4.79
CA GLU A 78 -8.42 -3.69 -3.69
C GLU A 78 -7.17 -3.83 -2.82
N VAL A 79 -5.98 -3.87 -3.45
CA VAL A 79 -4.69 -3.89 -2.73
C VAL A 79 -4.55 -2.63 -1.86
N ALA A 80 -4.87 -1.46 -2.41
CA ALA A 80 -4.82 -0.19 -1.67
C ALA A 80 -5.86 -0.13 -0.53
N LEU A 81 -7.08 -0.61 -0.76
CA LEU A 81 -8.13 -0.65 0.25
C LEU A 81 -7.78 -1.59 1.41
N ARG A 82 -7.14 -2.73 1.15
CA ARG A 82 -6.64 -3.62 2.21
C ARG A 82 -5.54 -2.99 3.04
N ALA A 83 -4.62 -2.24 2.41
CA ALA A 83 -3.62 -1.46 3.12
C ALA A 83 -4.28 -0.41 4.02
N ALA A 84 -5.26 0.32 3.49
CA ALA A 84 -6.01 1.32 4.24
C ALA A 84 -6.76 0.71 5.43
N ALA A 85 -7.38 -0.45 5.24
CA ALA A 85 -8.07 -1.18 6.31
C ALA A 85 -7.10 -1.59 7.42
N VAL A 86 -5.91 -2.09 7.09
CA VAL A 86 -4.87 -2.43 8.07
C VAL A 86 -4.51 -1.22 8.92
N VAL A 87 -4.27 -0.07 8.30
CA VAL A 87 -3.95 1.18 9.00
C VAL A 87 -5.10 1.63 9.89
N ALA A 88 -6.32 1.68 9.36
CA ALA A 88 -7.50 2.13 10.08
C ALA A 88 -7.86 1.22 11.27
N LEU A 89 -7.75 -0.11 11.10
CA LEU A 89 -7.99 -1.09 12.17
C LEU A 89 -6.94 -1.02 13.29
N ASN A 90 -5.78 -0.42 13.03
CA ASN A 90 -4.77 -0.10 14.04
C ASN A 90 -4.94 1.33 14.60
N GLY A 91 -6.03 2.02 14.28
CA GLY A 91 -6.28 3.40 14.75
C GLY A 91 -5.41 4.45 14.05
N GLY A 92 -4.83 4.13 12.90
CA GLY A 92 -4.15 5.10 12.04
C GLY A 92 -5.12 5.84 11.13
N GLN A 93 -4.65 6.93 10.52
CA GLN A 93 -5.36 7.65 9.48
C GLN A 93 -4.78 7.31 8.11
N VAL A 94 -5.63 7.37 7.07
CA VAL A 94 -5.24 7.07 5.69
C VAL A 94 -5.54 8.29 4.82
N ALA A 95 -4.58 8.68 4.00
CA ALA A 95 -4.77 9.67 2.94
C ALA A 95 -4.64 8.99 1.58
N VAL A 96 -5.61 9.22 0.70
CA VAL A 96 -5.59 8.77 -0.69
C VAL A 96 -5.48 10.01 -1.58
N ALA A 97 -4.43 10.06 -2.39
CA ALA A 97 -4.20 11.14 -3.34
C ALA A 97 -4.35 10.63 -4.77
N ALA A 98 -5.00 11.42 -5.63
CA ALA A 98 -5.20 11.14 -7.04
C ALA A 98 -4.90 12.39 -7.88
N PRO A 99 -4.42 12.25 -9.13
CA PRO A 99 -3.95 13.38 -9.93
C PRO A 99 -5.07 14.27 -10.49
N THR A 100 -6.32 13.79 -10.47
CA THR A 100 -7.48 14.56 -10.93
C THR A 100 -8.64 14.44 -9.96
N THR A 101 -9.52 15.44 -9.96
CA THR A 101 -10.75 15.44 -9.15
C THR A 101 -11.71 14.32 -9.55
N VAL A 102 -11.70 13.90 -10.83
CA VAL A 102 -12.49 12.76 -11.31
C VAL A 102 -12.02 11.47 -10.64
N LEU A 103 -10.71 11.19 -10.63
CA LEU A 103 -10.18 10.00 -9.97
C LEU A 103 -10.37 10.05 -8.45
N ALA A 104 -10.21 11.22 -7.82
CA ALA A 104 -10.50 11.38 -6.40
C ALA A 104 -11.96 11.01 -6.07
N ARG A 105 -12.92 11.45 -6.91
CA ARG A 105 -14.35 11.11 -6.76
C ARG A 105 -14.65 9.64 -7.02
N GLN A 106 -13.88 8.94 -7.85
CA GLN A 106 -14.06 7.50 -8.05
C GLN A 106 -13.68 6.66 -6.82
N HIS A 107 -12.90 7.25 -5.89
CA HIS A 107 -12.48 6.60 -4.65
C HIS A 107 -13.27 7.05 -3.41
N PHE A 108 -14.17 8.03 -3.55
CA PHE A 108 -15.02 8.58 -2.47
C PHE A 108 -16.44 8.01 -2.55
#